data_AF-A0A183APA8-F1
#
_entry.id   AF-A0A183APA8-F1
#
_cell.length_a   1.000
_cell.length_b   1.000
_cell.length_c   1.000
_cell.angle_alpha   90.00
_cell.angle_beta   90.00
_cell.angle_gamma   90.00
#
_symmetry.space_group_name_H-M   'P 1'
#
loop_
_entity.id
_entity.type
_entity.pdbx_description
1 polymer ?
#
loop_
_entity_poly.entity_id
_entity_poly.type
_entity_poly.pdbx_seq_one_letter_code
_entity_poly.pdbx_strand_id
1 'polypeptide(L)'
;MQDLTMALFSPSTQLLTGDPSKTHVLACALLCRGDIAVHEIKNAVTKLKQKGLVHLVPWCPTGFKIGLCLQPPTYVPQSGLGQANRSVVGLYNSTLIVTPIRAVTHKVTQLSRKRAFVHWYLQEGLEEGELTEAQEGIQMLLADFQNLGREFHVMQKRLLCCYDEEGFCAWVLEHGMPANKNDIPEAYSPEEDFGSPNNLSIDGDVDALQSDSLNQANMAGYYQPDALLGKHSPVSLTRSYG
;
A
#
# COMPACT_ATOMS: atom_id res chain seq x y z
N MET A 1 8.62 -7.50 -16.65
CA MET A 1 8.17 -7.28 -15.25
C MET A 1 8.78 -6.04 -14.61
N GLN A 2 10.10 -5.83 -14.73
CA GLN A 2 10.81 -4.72 -14.09
C GLN A 2 10.18 -3.34 -14.32
N ASP A 3 9.83 -2.98 -15.56
CA ASP A 3 9.27 -1.66 -15.86
C ASP A 3 7.90 -1.44 -15.21
N LEU A 4 7.07 -2.49 -15.14
CA LEU A 4 5.79 -2.46 -14.43
C LEU A 4 5.99 -2.22 -12.92
N THR A 5 6.95 -2.90 -12.31
CA THR A 5 7.27 -2.73 -10.88
C THR A 5 7.84 -1.34 -10.59
N MET A 6 8.64 -0.77 -11.49
CA MET A 6 9.15 0.60 -11.35
C MET A 6 8.03 1.63 -11.53
N ALA A 7 7.11 1.38 -12.48
CA ALA A 7 5.96 2.24 -12.71
C ALA A 7 5.08 2.36 -11.46
N LEU A 8 4.94 1.31 -10.64
CA LEU A 8 4.14 1.33 -9.40
C LEU A 8 4.47 2.46 -8.42
N PHE A 9 5.69 2.99 -8.46
CA PHE A 9 6.13 4.07 -7.57
C PHE A 9 6.32 5.40 -8.32
N SER A 10 5.84 5.48 -9.56
CA SER A 10 5.68 6.74 -10.28
C SER A 10 4.50 7.53 -9.70
N PRO A 11 4.59 8.87 -9.58
CA PRO A 11 3.45 9.70 -9.19
C PRO A 11 2.24 9.55 -10.13
N SER A 12 2.49 9.26 -11.41
CA SER A 12 1.45 9.20 -12.46
C SER A 12 0.52 7.99 -12.35
N THR A 13 0.95 6.92 -11.68
CA THR A 13 0.19 5.66 -11.55
C THR A 13 -0.46 5.51 -10.18
N GLN A 14 -0.37 6.53 -9.32
CA GLN A 14 -0.97 6.48 -7.98
C GLN A 14 -2.46 6.74 -8.03
N LEU A 15 -3.20 6.02 -7.18
CA LEU A 15 -4.63 6.27 -6.95
C LEU A 15 -4.88 7.36 -5.91
N LEU A 16 -3.84 7.79 -5.20
CA LEU A 16 -3.88 8.85 -4.21
C LEU A 16 -3.03 10.04 -4.66
N THR A 17 -3.50 11.25 -4.40
CA THR A 17 -2.75 12.47 -4.67
C THR A 17 -1.58 12.61 -3.69
N GLY A 18 -0.36 12.66 -4.22
CA GLY A 18 0.84 12.98 -3.47
C GLY A 18 2.11 12.49 -4.17
N ASP A 19 3.26 12.75 -3.55
CA ASP A 19 4.57 12.39 -4.08
C ASP A 19 5.11 11.13 -3.35
N PRO A 20 5.14 9.95 -4.00
CA PRO A 20 5.60 8.72 -3.37
C PRO A 20 7.08 8.76 -2.97
N SER A 21 7.92 9.58 -3.62
CA SER A 21 9.36 9.68 -3.30
C SER A 21 9.64 10.33 -1.94
N LYS A 22 8.67 11.05 -1.37
CA LYS A 22 8.80 11.68 -0.04
C LYS A 22 8.19 10.84 1.08
N THR A 23 7.74 9.63 0.76
CA THR A 23 6.94 8.82 1.67
C THR A 23 7.71 7.60 2.12
N HIS A 24 7.40 7.19 3.35
CA HIS A 24 7.95 5.99 3.93
C HIS A 24 6.89 4.90 3.83
N VAL A 25 7.30 3.76 3.29
CA VAL A 25 6.47 2.58 3.11
C VAL A 25 6.66 1.68 4.32
N LEU A 26 5.56 1.47 5.05
CA LEU A 26 5.50 0.64 6.24
C LEU A 26 5.39 -0.84 5.87
N ALA A 27 4.59 -1.14 4.84
CA ALA A 27 4.41 -2.47 4.28
C ALA A 27 3.95 -2.36 2.82
N CYS A 28 4.36 -3.30 1.98
CA CYS A 28 4.00 -3.36 0.57
C CYS A 28 3.60 -4.79 0.16
N ALA A 29 2.56 -4.92 -0.64
CA ALA A 29 2.14 -6.14 -1.29
C ALA A 29 2.07 -5.92 -2.80
N LEU A 30 2.70 -6.80 -3.57
CA LEU A 30 2.67 -6.81 -5.03
C LEU A 30 1.79 -7.97 -5.50
N LEU A 31 0.66 -7.66 -6.10
CA LEU A 31 -0.27 -8.62 -6.65
C LEU A 31 -0.08 -8.66 -8.17
N CYS A 32 0.58 -9.71 -8.65
CA CYS A 32 0.93 -9.90 -10.05
C CYS A 32 -0.07 -10.83 -10.73
N ARG A 33 -0.47 -10.52 -11.97
CA ARG A 33 -1.31 -11.39 -12.80
C ARG A 33 -0.69 -11.65 -14.17
N GLY A 34 -0.92 -12.85 -14.69
CA GLY A 34 -0.46 -13.30 -16.00
C GLY A 34 0.79 -14.17 -15.95
N ASP A 35 1.38 -14.39 -17.13
CA ASP A 35 2.60 -15.19 -17.30
C ASP A 35 3.81 -14.45 -16.70
N ILE A 36 4.09 -14.67 -15.41
CA ILE A 36 5.19 -14.00 -14.71
C ILE A 36 5.92 -15.03 -13.85
N ALA A 37 7.22 -15.20 -14.11
CA ALA A 37 8.06 -16.05 -13.28
C ALA A 37 8.42 -15.37 -11.95
N VAL A 38 8.44 -16.13 -10.86
CA VAL A 38 8.72 -15.61 -9.50
C VAL A 38 10.08 -14.91 -9.41
N HIS A 39 11.10 -15.42 -10.12
CA HIS A 39 12.44 -14.83 -10.14
C HIS A 39 12.46 -13.43 -10.80
N GLU A 40 11.61 -13.17 -11.81
CA GLU A 40 11.50 -11.85 -12.43
C GLU A 40 11.02 -10.80 -11.44
N ILE A 41 10.05 -11.16 -10.58
CA ILE A 41 9.50 -10.26 -9.56
C ILE A 41 10.55 -9.98 -8.49
N LYS A 42 11.23 -11.02 -7.98
CA LYS A 42 12.32 -10.86 -7.00
C LYS A 42 13.42 -9.93 -7.54
N ASN A 43 13.85 -10.14 -8.79
CA ASN A 43 14.84 -9.27 -9.45
C ASN A 43 14.35 -7.83 -9.61
N ALA A 44 13.07 -7.63 -9.94
CA ALA A 44 12.48 -6.30 -10.04
C ALA A 44 12.44 -5.57 -8.70
N VAL A 45 12.05 -6.27 -7.62
CA VAL A 45 12.04 -5.73 -6.25
C VAL A 45 13.45 -5.37 -5.79
N THR A 46 14.45 -6.21 -6.04
CA THR A 46 15.85 -5.90 -5.70
C THR A 46 16.34 -4.64 -6.40
N LYS A 47 16.08 -4.50 -7.70
CA LYS A 47 16.45 -3.28 -8.46
C LYS A 47 15.72 -2.05 -7.96
N LEU A 48 14.47 -2.20 -7.54
CA LEU A 48 13.67 -1.11 -7.01
C LEU A 48 14.23 -0.60 -5.68
N LYS A 49 14.69 -1.51 -4.80
CA LYS A 49 15.40 -1.15 -3.56
C LYS A 49 16.74 -0.47 -3.86
N GLN A 50 17.54 -1.03 -4.78
CA GLN A 50 18.85 -0.48 -5.17
C GLN A 50 18.76 0.94 -5.73
N LYS A 51 17.71 1.24 -6.51
CA LYS A 51 17.47 2.58 -7.05
C LYS A 51 16.95 3.58 -6.02
N GLY A 52 16.67 3.15 -4.78
CA GLY A 52 16.14 4.03 -3.74
C GLY A 52 14.77 4.63 -4.07
N LEU A 53 14.00 4.02 -4.98
CA LEU A 53 12.66 4.53 -5.36
C LEU A 53 11.62 4.28 -4.28
N VAL A 54 11.92 3.41 -3.32
CA VAL A 54 11.05 3.07 -2.19
C VAL A 54 11.84 3.18 -0.89
N HIS A 55 11.34 4.02 0.00
CA HIS A 55 11.88 4.19 1.35
C HIS A 55 11.12 3.27 2.31
N LEU A 56 11.62 2.05 2.51
CA LEU A 56 11.08 1.15 3.53
C LEU A 56 11.52 1.60 4.92
N VAL A 57 10.65 1.36 5.91
CA VAL A 57 10.98 1.56 7.32
C VAL A 57 12.05 0.57 7.80
N PRO A 58 12.93 0.97 8.74
CA PRO A 58 14.09 0.18 9.13
C PRO A 58 13.74 -1.13 9.85
N TRP A 59 12.60 -1.19 10.55
CA TRP A 59 12.11 -2.43 11.18
C TRP A 59 11.40 -3.38 10.21
N CYS A 60 11.18 -2.98 8.95
CA CYS A 60 10.59 -3.83 7.92
C CYS A 60 11.39 -3.78 6.60
N PRO A 61 12.68 -4.17 6.60
CA PRO A 61 13.56 -4.05 5.43
C PRO A 61 13.17 -5.02 4.29
N THR A 62 12.46 -6.10 4.63
CA THR A 62 11.94 -7.12 3.71
C THR A 62 10.45 -6.92 3.39
N GLY A 63 9.88 -5.74 3.65
CA GLY A 63 8.44 -5.44 3.65
C GLY A 63 7.65 -5.58 2.32
N PHE A 64 8.06 -6.44 1.39
CA PHE A 64 7.34 -6.81 0.19
C PHE A 64 6.73 -8.22 0.32
N LYS A 65 5.40 -8.31 0.29
CA LYS A 65 4.67 -9.56 0.08
C LYS A 65 4.35 -9.72 -1.40
N ILE A 66 4.52 -10.90 -1.96
CA ILE A 66 4.26 -11.15 -3.40
C ILE A 66 3.12 -12.15 -3.53
N GLY A 67 2.09 -11.78 -4.29
CA GLY A 67 1.02 -12.66 -4.73
C GLY A 67 1.07 -12.83 -6.25
N LEU A 68 0.86 -14.05 -6.74
CA LEU A 68 0.92 -14.38 -8.16
C LEU A 68 -0.36 -15.11 -8.58
N CYS A 69 -0.96 -14.67 -9.68
CA CYS A 69 -2.05 -15.36 -10.37
C CYS A 69 -1.63 -15.59 -11.82
N LEU A 70 -1.54 -16.85 -12.26
CA LEU A 70 -1.08 -17.17 -13.61
C LEU A 70 -2.09 -16.78 -14.70
N GLN A 71 -3.37 -16.62 -14.33
CA GLN A 71 -4.39 -16.18 -15.27
C GLN A 71 -4.18 -14.71 -15.65
N PRO A 72 -4.08 -14.39 -16.96
CA PRO A 72 -3.93 -13.01 -17.41
C PRO A 72 -5.14 -12.16 -17.02
N PRO A 73 -4.97 -10.83 -16.94
CA PRO A 73 -6.08 -9.90 -16.72
C PRO A 73 -7.19 -10.08 -17.78
N THR A 74 -8.44 -10.15 -17.32
CA THR A 74 -9.58 -10.21 -18.23
C THR A 74 -9.73 -8.88 -18.97
N TYR A 75 -9.81 -8.97 -20.29
CA TYR A 75 -10.12 -7.82 -21.14
C TYR A 75 -11.64 -7.67 -21.29
N VAL A 76 -12.14 -6.45 -21.08
CA VAL A 76 -13.53 -6.10 -21.34
C VAL A 76 -13.58 -5.20 -22.58
N PRO A 77 -14.25 -5.62 -23.67
CA PRO A 77 -14.46 -4.77 -24.84
C PRO A 77 -15.10 -3.43 -24.44
N GLN A 78 -14.68 -2.34 -25.09
CA GLN A 78 -15.18 -0.97 -24.83
C GLN A 78 -14.79 -0.36 -23.46
N SER A 79 -13.96 -1.02 -22.66
CA SER A 79 -13.48 -0.45 -21.37
C SER A 79 -12.51 0.73 -21.52
N GLY A 80 -12.01 1.01 -22.72
CA GLY A 80 -10.96 2.00 -22.97
C GLY A 80 -9.56 1.58 -22.51
N LEU A 81 -9.42 0.39 -21.91
CA LEU A 81 -8.14 -0.20 -21.53
C LEU A 81 -7.64 -1.13 -22.64
N GLY A 82 -6.32 -1.18 -22.86
CA GLY A 82 -5.72 -2.13 -23.79
C GLY A 82 -5.71 -3.55 -23.22
N GLN A 83 -5.71 -4.56 -24.09
CA GLN A 83 -5.47 -5.95 -23.68
C GLN A 83 -4.05 -6.07 -23.13
N ALA A 84 -3.90 -6.65 -21.95
CA ALA A 84 -2.62 -6.85 -21.28
C ALA A 84 -2.43 -8.32 -20.89
N ASN A 85 -1.27 -8.88 -21.21
CA ASN A 85 -0.92 -10.25 -20.83
C ASN A 85 -0.39 -10.36 -19.39
N ARG A 86 0.08 -9.23 -18.84
CA ARG A 86 0.69 -9.14 -17.51
C ARG A 86 0.19 -7.87 -16.84
N SER A 87 -0.11 -7.92 -15.55
CA SER A 87 -0.39 -6.74 -14.74
C SER A 87 0.18 -6.87 -13.34
N VAL A 88 0.31 -5.73 -12.67
CA VAL A 88 0.72 -5.68 -11.27
C VAL A 88 -0.08 -4.60 -10.56
N VAL A 89 -0.50 -4.92 -9.34
CA VAL A 89 -1.12 -3.97 -8.41
C VAL A 89 -0.26 -3.90 -7.16
N GLY A 90 0.17 -2.70 -6.80
CA GLY A 90 0.86 -2.43 -5.53
C GLY A 90 -0.15 -1.97 -4.50
N LEU A 91 -0.28 -2.71 -3.40
CA LEU A 91 -1.02 -2.29 -2.22
C LEU A 91 0.00 -2.01 -1.12
N TYR A 92 0.12 -0.76 -0.70
CA TYR A 92 1.15 -0.42 0.28
C TYR A 92 0.63 0.56 1.32
N ASN A 93 0.95 0.25 2.59
CA ASN A 93 0.73 1.14 3.71
C ASN A 93 1.89 2.14 3.76
N SER A 94 1.60 3.42 3.61
CA SER A 94 2.61 4.47 3.57
C SER A 94 2.13 5.77 4.18
N THR A 95 3.10 6.63 4.52
CA THR A 95 2.84 8.00 4.97
C THR A 95 2.27 8.91 3.86
N LEU A 96 2.12 8.42 2.62
CA LEU A 96 1.49 9.16 1.51
C LEU A 96 0.05 9.60 1.83
N ILE A 97 -0.67 8.79 2.61
CA ILE A 97 -2.09 8.99 2.97
C ILE A 97 -2.35 10.32 3.70
N VAL A 98 -1.31 10.88 4.33
CA VAL A 98 -1.36 12.15 5.04
C VAL A 98 -1.78 13.31 4.14
N THR A 99 -1.35 13.31 2.88
CA THR A 99 -1.62 14.40 1.93
C THR A 99 -3.12 14.55 1.61
N PRO A 100 -3.82 13.50 1.13
CA PRO A 100 -5.26 13.60 0.86
C PRO A 100 -6.08 13.81 2.12
N ILE A 101 -5.76 13.16 3.25
CA ILE A 101 -6.50 13.37 4.51
C ILE A 101 -6.39 14.84 4.93
N ARG A 102 -5.19 15.43 4.93
CA ARG A 102 -5.02 16.85 5.27
C ARG A 102 -5.85 17.77 4.36
N ALA A 103 -5.92 17.47 3.07
CA ALA A 103 -6.71 18.26 2.13
C ALA A 103 -8.22 18.20 2.45
N VAL A 104 -8.73 17.03 2.83
CA VAL A 104 -10.13 16.87 3.27
C VAL A 104 -10.34 17.59 4.60
N THR A 105 -9.49 17.37 5.59
CA THR A 105 -9.59 18.02 6.91
C THR A 105 -9.61 19.54 6.78
N HIS A 106 -8.78 20.11 5.90
CA HIS A 106 -8.78 21.56 5.65
C HIS A 106 -10.15 22.07 5.17
N LYS A 107 -10.77 21.37 4.20
CA LYS A 107 -12.10 21.73 3.69
C LYS A 107 -13.17 21.59 4.76
N VAL A 108 -13.12 20.51 5.55
CA VAL A 108 -14.04 20.29 6.67
C VAL A 108 -13.91 21.41 7.70
N THR A 109 -12.68 21.78 8.09
CA THR A 109 -12.45 22.92 9.00
C THR A 109 -12.99 24.24 8.44
N GLN A 110 -12.86 24.49 7.14
CA GLN A 110 -13.43 25.69 6.50
C GLN A 110 -14.96 25.72 6.59
N LEU A 111 -15.62 24.58 6.41
CA LEU A 111 -17.08 24.46 6.52
C LEU A 111 -17.54 24.61 7.97
N SER A 112 -16.87 23.93 8.91
CA SER A 112 -17.21 23.98 10.34
C SER A 112 -17.06 25.38 10.93
N ARG A 113 -16.02 26.14 10.54
CA ARG A 113 -15.85 27.55 10.96
C ARG A 113 -17.03 28.44 10.58
N LYS A 114 -17.71 28.13 9.48
CA LYS A 114 -18.90 28.86 9.00
C LYS A 114 -20.22 28.23 9.49
N ARG A 115 -20.15 27.17 10.31
CA ARG A 115 -21.29 26.32 10.71
C ARG A 115 -22.13 25.86 9.50
N ALA A 116 -21.51 25.68 8.35
CA ALA A 116 -22.20 25.26 7.13
C ALA A 116 -22.67 23.81 7.26
N PHE A 117 -23.92 23.54 6.90
CA PHE A 117 -24.56 22.21 6.94
C PHE A 117 -24.66 21.53 8.32
N VAL A 118 -24.13 22.14 9.41
CA VAL A 118 -24.12 21.55 10.76
C VAL A 118 -25.54 21.25 11.27
N HIS A 119 -26.52 22.10 10.97
CA HIS A 119 -27.91 21.92 11.45
C HIS A 119 -28.54 20.60 11.00
N TRP A 120 -28.22 20.08 9.81
CA TRP A 120 -28.72 18.79 9.35
C TRP A 120 -28.24 17.66 10.25
N TYR A 121 -26.98 17.70 10.68
CA TYR A 121 -26.42 16.69 11.57
C TYR A 121 -27.00 16.77 12.99
N LEU A 122 -27.19 17.99 13.51
CA LEU A 122 -27.80 18.18 14.83
C LEU A 122 -29.27 17.71 14.86
N GLN A 123 -30.02 17.90 13.76
CA GLN A 123 -31.41 17.45 13.65
C GLN A 123 -31.55 15.92 13.63
N GLU A 124 -30.54 15.22 13.12
CA GLU A 124 -30.47 13.75 13.15
C GLU A 124 -29.93 13.20 14.49
N GLY A 125 -29.61 14.09 15.45
CA GLY A 125 -29.22 13.71 16.81
C GLY A 125 -27.72 13.71 17.10
N LEU A 126 -26.88 14.27 16.23
CA LEU A 126 -25.46 14.51 16.53
C LEU A 126 -25.33 15.60 17.61
N GLU A 127 -24.44 15.42 18.59
CA GLU A 127 -24.14 16.46 19.57
C GLU A 127 -23.16 17.50 18.99
N GLU A 128 -23.30 18.77 19.39
CA GLU A 128 -22.48 19.88 18.87
C GLU A 128 -20.98 19.68 19.13
N GLY A 129 -20.61 18.97 20.20
CA GLY A 129 -19.23 18.63 20.56
C GLY A 129 -18.60 17.53 19.69
N GLU A 130 -19.38 16.57 19.20
CA GLU A 130 -18.87 15.36 18.52
C GLU A 130 -18.12 15.69 17.23
N LEU A 131 -18.57 16.71 16.50
CA LEU A 131 -17.88 17.16 15.29
C LEU A 131 -16.48 17.72 15.60
N THR A 132 -16.33 18.41 16.73
CA THR A 132 -15.06 19.01 17.15
C THR A 132 -14.12 17.92 17.63
N GLU A 133 -14.61 16.98 18.44
CA GLU A 133 -13.83 15.83 18.92
C GLU A 133 -13.31 14.97 17.75
N ALA A 134 -14.16 14.69 16.76
CA ALA A 134 -13.74 13.96 15.56
C ALA A 134 -12.64 14.70 14.77
N GLN A 135 -12.70 16.03 14.70
CA GLN A 135 -11.65 16.83 14.05
C GLN A 135 -10.33 16.75 14.81
N GLU A 136 -10.35 16.86 16.14
CA GLU A 136 -9.18 16.72 16.98
C GLU A 136 -8.56 15.32 16.84
N GLY A 137 -9.39 14.27 16.82
CA GLY A 137 -8.96 12.90 16.55
C GLY A 137 -8.19 12.75 15.22
N ILE A 138 -8.70 13.33 14.14
CA ILE A 138 -8.02 13.30 12.83
C ILE A 138 -6.70 14.10 12.87
N GLN A 139 -6.65 15.23 13.58
CA GLN A 139 -5.42 16.02 13.72
C GLN A 139 -4.34 15.28 14.49
N MET A 140 -4.70 14.57 15.57
CA MET A 140 -3.77 13.71 16.30
C MET A 140 -3.21 12.62 15.39
N LEU A 141 -4.08 11.92 14.64
CA LEU A 141 -3.64 10.90 13.67
C LEU A 141 -2.68 11.47 12.62
N LEU A 142 -2.96 12.67 12.08
CA LEU A 142 -2.08 13.33 11.13
C LEU A 142 -0.73 13.68 11.74
N ALA A 143 -0.70 14.12 13.00
CA ALA A 143 0.52 14.41 13.73
C ALA A 143 1.38 13.15 13.94
N ASP A 144 0.75 12.01 14.25
CA ASP A 144 1.44 10.73 14.40
C ASP A 144 2.13 10.30 13.11
N PHE A 145 1.43 10.34 11.97
CA PHE A 145 2.05 10.02 10.68
C PHE A 145 3.15 11.01 10.27
N GLN A 146 3.03 12.29 10.64
CA GLN A 146 4.10 13.27 10.42
C GLN A 146 5.33 12.99 11.28
N ASN A 147 5.12 12.59 12.55
CA ASN A 147 6.19 12.21 13.47
C ASN A 147 6.95 11.00 12.93
N LEU A 148 6.23 9.96 12.50
CA LEU A 148 6.83 8.78 11.86
C LEU A 148 7.72 9.21 10.68
N GLY A 149 7.22 10.05 9.77
CA GLY A 149 8.01 10.54 8.63
C GLY A 149 9.26 11.32 9.01
N ARG A 150 9.22 12.12 10.10
CA ARG A 150 10.37 12.88 10.59
C ARG A 150 11.40 11.98 11.26
N GLU A 151 10.96 11.08 12.13
CA GLU A 151 11.84 10.13 12.82
C GLU A 151 12.62 9.29 11.82
N PHE A 152 11.98 8.83 10.75
CA PHE A 152 12.68 8.05 9.71
C PHE A 152 13.66 8.87 8.90
N HIS A 153 13.33 10.13 8.57
CA HIS A 153 14.29 11.00 7.89
C HIS A 153 15.56 11.19 8.74
N VAL A 154 15.41 11.36 10.05
CA VAL A 154 16.52 11.49 11.00
C VAL A 154 17.31 10.18 11.12
N MET A 155 16.63 9.03 11.28
CA MET A 155 17.28 7.72 11.37
C MET A 155 18.03 7.34 10.08
N GLN A 156 17.44 7.60 8.91
CA GLN A 156 18.08 7.31 7.62
C GLN A 156 19.33 8.16 7.43
N LYS A 157 19.31 9.42 7.86
CA LYS A 157 20.48 10.30 7.84
C LYS A 157 21.56 9.82 8.82
N ARG A 158 21.16 9.30 9.98
CA ARG A 158 22.06 8.71 10.99
C ARG A 158 22.73 7.42 10.49
N LEU A 159 21.98 6.55 9.82
CA LEU A 159 22.50 5.32 9.21
C LEU A 159 23.44 5.62 8.03
N LEU A 160 23.14 6.63 7.23
CA LEU A 160 24.00 7.03 6.10
C LEU A 160 25.34 7.60 6.59
N CYS A 161 25.35 8.44 7.65
CA CYS A 161 26.61 8.91 8.22
C CYS A 161 27.42 7.83 8.95
N CYS A 162 26.81 6.71 9.35
CA CYS A 162 27.56 5.56 9.84
C CYS A 162 28.23 4.74 8.71
N TYR A 163 27.84 4.96 7.45
CA TYR A 163 28.40 4.27 6.28
C TYR A 163 29.51 5.06 5.57
N ASP A 164 29.67 6.36 5.86
CA ASP A 164 30.81 7.16 5.39
C ASP A 164 31.96 7.03 6.42
N GLU A 165 33.18 6.72 5.96
CA GLU A 165 34.36 6.54 6.85
C GLU A 165 34.61 7.76 7.76
N GLU A 166 34.22 8.97 7.33
CA GLU A 166 34.34 10.20 8.12
C GLU A 166 33.24 10.35 9.19
N GLY A 167 32.04 9.81 8.95
CA GLY A 167 30.91 9.94 9.88
C GLY A 167 30.93 8.93 11.02
N PHE A 168 31.54 7.75 10.82
CA PHE A 168 31.84 6.81 11.90
C PHE A 168 32.74 7.45 12.97
N CYS A 169 33.77 8.20 12.55
CA CYS A 169 34.66 8.93 13.45
C CYS A 169 33.94 10.01 14.27
N ALA A 170 32.99 10.76 13.69
CA ALA A 170 32.26 11.81 14.39
C ALA A 170 31.34 11.27 15.49
N TRP A 171 30.65 10.14 15.25
CA TRP A 171 29.78 9.52 16.24
C TRP A 171 30.58 8.90 17.40
N VAL A 172 31.73 8.27 17.10
CA VAL A 172 32.66 7.71 18.09
C VAL A 172 33.25 8.80 18.99
N LEU A 173 33.56 9.99 18.44
CA LEU A 173 34.06 11.12 19.21
C LEU A 173 33.02 11.73 20.15
N GLU A 174 31.73 11.75 19.79
CA GLU A 174 30.66 12.26 20.67
C GLU A 174 30.33 11.32 21.85
N HIS A 175 30.52 10.01 21.70
CA HIS A 175 30.02 9.00 22.66
C HIS A 175 31.11 8.22 23.39
N GLY A 176 32.39 8.53 23.17
CA GLY A 176 33.50 8.14 24.06
C GLY A 176 33.71 6.62 24.22
N MET A 177 33.59 5.83 23.15
CA MET A 177 33.91 4.39 23.16
C MET A 177 35.27 4.11 22.48
N PRO A 178 36.01 3.06 22.90
CA PRO A 178 37.35 2.79 22.43
C PRO A 178 37.38 2.48 20.92
N ALA A 179 38.35 3.07 20.23
CA ALA A 179 38.49 3.12 18.77
C ALA A 179 38.93 1.79 18.10
N ASN A 180 38.69 0.63 18.73
CA ASN A 180 39.16 -0.66 18.23
C ASN A 180 38.02 -1.41 17.53
N LYS A 181 38.20 -1.70 16.23
CA LYS A 181 37.24 -2.44 15.39
C LYS A 181 36.88 -3.82 15.92
N ASN A 182 37.69 -4.39 16.82
CA ASN A 182 37.51 -5.74 17.34
C ASN A 182 36.64 -5.81 18.61
N ASP A 183 36.25 -4.67 19.19
CA ASP A 183 35.43 -4.62 20.42
C ASP A 183 33.95 -4.31 20.15
N ILE A 184 33.52 -4.38 18.88
CA ILE A 184 32.12 -4.21 18.47
C ILE A 184 31.37 -5.51 18.80
N PRO A 185 30.26 -5.49 19.57
CA PRO A 185 29.38 -6.64 19.67
C PRO A 185 28.89 -6.97 18.27
N GLU A 186 29.10 -8.20 17.82
CA GLU A 186 28.73 -8.70 16.50
C GLU A 186 27.27 -8.35 16.20
N ALA A 187 27.08 -7.23 15.50
CA ALA A 187 25.78 -6.66 15.25
C ALA A 187 25.12 -7.49 14.16
N TYR A 188 24.21 -8.38 14.59
CA TYR A 188 23.14 -8.97 13.79
C TYR A 188 23.57 -9.37 12.36
N SER A 189 24.35 -10.45 12.26
CA SER A 189 24.49 -11.20 11.02
C SER A 189 23.09 -11.62 10.54
N PRO A 190 22.67 -11.32 9.31
CA PRO A 190 21.36 -11.74 8.81
C PRO A 190 21.43 -13.18 8.29
N GLU A 191 22.03 -14.11 9.04
CA GLU A 191 22.03 -15.54 8.73
C GLU A 191 21.95 -16.32 10.06
N GLU A 192 20.90 -17.14 10.20
CA GLU A 192 20.60 -18.09 11.29
C GLU A 192 20.00 -17.44 12.57
N ASP A 193 18.80 -17.73 13.08
CA ASP A 193 18.06 -18.99 13.16
C ASP A 193 16.54 -18.72 13.40
N PHE A 194 15.72 -18.92 12.37
CA PHE A 194 14.34 -19.38 12.56
C PHE A 194 14.28 -20.76 11.92
N GLY A 195 14.65 -21.79 12.69
CA GLY A 195 14.22 -23.17 12.56
C GLY A 195 14.18 -23.74 11.14
N SER A 196 15.15 -24.61 10.84
CA SER A 196 15.19 -25.52 9.69
C SER A 196 13.80 -25.81 9.05
N PRO A 197 13.62 -25.61 7.73
CA PRO A 197 12.41 -26.00 7.02
C PRO A 197 12.48 -27.49 6.68
N ASN A 198 12.56 -28.35 7.69
CA ASN A 198 12.42 -29.80 7.56
C ASN A 198 11.34 -30.27 8.53
N ASN A 199 10.10 -29.83 8.27
CA ASN A 199 8.86 -30.57 8.56
C ASN A 199 7.66 -29.77 8.05
N LEU A 200 7.51 -29.74 6.73
CA LEU A 200 6.22 -29.74 6.05
C LEU A 200 6.45 -30.53 4.77
N SER A 201 6.57 -31.85 4.96
CA SER A 201 6.33 -32.81 3.90
C SER A 201 4.93 -32.54 3.35
N ILE A 202 4.86 -31.85 2.21
CA ILE A 202 3.75 -32.04 1.27
C ILE A 202 4.24 -33.09 0.27
N ASP A 203 4.51 -34.29 0.78
CA ASP A 203 4.33 -35.51 0.02
C ASP A 203 2.90 -35.95 0.35
N GLY A 204 1.98 -35.58 -0.55
CA GLY A 204 0.55 -35.72 -0.38
C GLY A 204 -0.19 -35.05 -1.54
N ASP A 205 -0.16 -35.71 -2.68
CA ASP A 205 -1.11 -35.62 -3.79
C ASP A 205 -1.29 -34.26 -4.48
N VAL A 206 -0.36 -33.99 -5.42
CA VAL A 206 -0.52 -33.01 -6.51
C VAL A 206 -1.63 -33.39 -7.50
N ASP A 207 -2.27 -34.56 -7.34
CA ASP A 207 -3.37 -35.05 -8.19
C ASP A 207 -4.78 -34.75 -7.64
N ALA A 208 -4.92 -34.21 -6.43
CA ALA A 208 -6.23 -33.93 -5.82
C ALA A 208 -6.80 -32.53 -6.14
N LEU A 209 -6.03 -31.64 -6.75
CA LEU A 209 -6.51 -30.31 -7.19
C LEU A 209 -6.80 -30.21 -8.70
N GLN A 210 -6.57 -31.30 -9.44
CA GLN A 210 -7.07 -31.43 -10.82
C GLN A 210 -8.49 -32.00 -10.87
N SER A 211 -8.99 -32.67 -9.82
CA SER A 211 -10.35 -33.22 -9.79
C SER A 211 -11.44 -32.19 -9.41
N ASP A 212 -11.10 -31.13 -8.67
CA ASP A 212 -12.07 -30.07 -8.32
C ASP A 212 -12.30 -29.05 -9.45
N SER A 213 -11.42 -29.02 -10.45
CA SER A 213 -11.64 -28.22 -11.67
C SER A 213 -12.60 -28.89 -12.67
N LEU A 214 -12.96 -30.16 -12.46
CA LEU A 214 -14.00 -30.86 -13.23
C LEU A 214 -15.40 -30.75 -12.61
N ASN A 215 -15.53 -30.38 -11.34
CA ASN A 215 -16.84 -30.16 -10.69
C ASN A 215 -17.33 -28.71 -10.67
N GLN A 216 -16.51 -27.74 -11.10
CA GLN A 216 -16.98 -26.36 -11.36
C GLN A 216 -17.58 -26.17 -12.77
N ALA A 217 -17.57 -27.20 -13.61
CA ALA A 217 -18.27 -27.20 -14.90
C ALA A 217 -19.81 -27.33 -14.79
N ASN A 218 -20.35 -27.65 -13.61
CA ASN A 218 -21.80 -27.81 -13.39
C ASN A 218 -22.50 -26.63 -12.69
N MET A 219 -21.84 -25.47 -12.56
CA MET A 219 -22.46 -24.22 -12.07
C MET A 219 -22.54 -23.13 -13.15
N ALA A 220 -22.38 -23.49 -14.42
CA ALA A 220 -22.63 -22.61 -15.58
C ALA A 220 -24.11 -22.67 -16.06
N GLY A 221 -25.06 -22.96 -15.17
CA GLY A 221 -26.47 -23.21 -15.51
C GLY A 221 -27.48 -22.12 -15.08
N TYR A 222 -27.06 -21.00 -14.49
CA TYR A 222 -27.99 -20.02 -13.90
C TYR A 222 -27.80 -18.56 -14.35
N TYR A 223 -27.28 -18.34 -15.55
CA TYR A 223 -27.38 -17.04 -16.22
C TYR A 223 -28.03 -17.21 -17.60
N GLN A 224 -29.36 -17.06 -17.65
CA GLN A 224 -30.08 -16.78 -18.89
C GLN A 224 -30.33 -15.28 -18.99
N PRO A 225 -29.92 -14.61 -20.09
CA PRO A 225 -30.47 -13.32 -20.46
C PRO A 225 -31.87 -13.52 -21.09
N ASP A 226 -32.74 -12.53 -20.94
CA ASP A 226 -34.08 -12.42 -21.55
C ASP A 226 -35.26 -13.09 -20.83
N ALA A 227 -35.80 -12.41 -19.81
CA ALA A 227 -37.24 -12.37 -19.58
C ALA A 227 -37.62 -11.07 -18.85
N LEU A 228 -38.71 -10.44 -19.31
CA LEU A 228 -39.42 -9.27 -18.75
C LEU A 228 -39.13 -7.90 -19.39
N LEU A 229 -39.37 -7.84 -20.70
CA LEU A 229 -40.17 -6.73 -21.24
C LEU A 229 -41.55 -6.73 -20.56
N GLY A 230 -41.88 -5.70 -19.78
CA GLY A 230 -43.19 -5.60 -19.14
C GLY A 230 -43.40 -4.41 -18.21
N LYS A 231 -43.56 -3.22 -18.79
CA LYS A 231 -44.38 -2.08 -18.32
C LYS A 231 -44.19 -1.58 -16.86
N HIS A 232 -43.63 -0.38 -16.68
CA HIS A 232 -44.27 0.76 -15.99
C HIS A 232 -43.39 2.02 -16.15
N SER A 233 -44.06 3.18 -16.20
CA SER A 233 -43.62 4.49 -16.70
C SER A 233 -42.52 5.23 -15.91
N PRO A 234 -41.77 6.17 -16.53
CA PRO A 234 -40.81 7.03 -15.82
C PRO A 234 -41.52 8.21 -15.12
N VAL A 235 -41.35 8.35 -13.81
CA VAL A 235 -41.70 9.59 -13.09
C VAL A 235 -40.53 10.56 -13.21
N SER A 236 -40.71 11.55 -14.08
CA SER A 236 -39.86 12.73 -14.22
C SER A 236 -40.10 13.70 -13.06
N LEU A 237 -39.09 13.92 -12.21
CA LEU A 237 -39.05 15.06 -11.29
C LEU A 237 -38.18 16.17 -11.89
N THR A 238 -38.79 17.01 -12.71
CA THR A 238 -38.29 18.36 -12.99
C THR A 238 -38.66 19.27 -11.82
N ARG A 239 -37.66 19.78 -11.10
CA ARG A 239 -37.84 20.84 -10.11
C ARG A 239 -37.68 22.19 -10.82
N SER A 240 -38.78 22.89 -11.01
CA SER A 240 -38.81 24.27 -11.52
C SER A 240 -38.30 25.22 -10.43
N TYR A 241 -37.37 26.11 -10.80
CA TYR A 241 -37.10 27.33 -10.06
C TYR A 241 -38.23 28.33 -10.33
N GLY A 242 -38.74 28.92 -9.25
CA GLY A 242 -39.69 30.02 -9.21
C GLY A 242 -39.73 30.56 -7.80
#